data_AF-A0A7M5UWX7-F1
#
_entry.id   AF-A0A7M5UWX7-F1
#
_cell.length_a   1.000
_cell.length_b   1.000
_cell.length_c   1.000
_cell.angle_alpha   90.00
_cell.angle_beta   90.00
_cell.angle_gamma   90.00
#
_symmetry.space_group_name_H-M   'P 1'
#
loop_
_entity.id
_entity.type
_entity.pdbx_description
1 polymer ?
#
loop_
_entity_poly.entity_id
_entity_poly.type
_entity_poly.pdbx_seq_one_letter_code
_entity_poly.pdbx_strand_id
1 'polypeptide(L)'
;MMVVDRKKWILLVSCLTILTKNVESHSNMLLPLSWLEVKQFIRDVNGTWIFDYFGAKSYYQCAAGGAIPHDLICDKQHDCEGFQGHPGSSCFWYKNNTFVEKPTLFDPELRTYAHAPNQDLVLRHPWRAPGSAPIDSPCGVAGGNINGCEGGKCAFHKGGFGYGRRLEEIELPYEYHVTDWKRGSIVEVVWGITANHGGGYSYRLCKVPEGGYSKLTEECFQQISLEFVGDKQWVQYGEDKSRRVEIQATRTTKGTYPLGSQWTKNPIPACIGGLGGFYYPTNECPSGTQFKPPRPNLYGFGVNRAHTFPPFSFSIVDKVRVPADLPAGDYVLSFRWDCEQTPQVWNTCASVKLW
;
A
#
# COMPACT_ATOMS: atom_id res chain seq x y z
N MET A 1 57.11 -33.74 -43.84
CA MET A 1 56.52 -33.65 -42.48
C MET A 1 55.15 -34.31 -42.55
N MET A 2 55.01 -35.60 -42.17
CA MET A 2 54.66 -36.08 -40.81
C MET A 2 53.33 -35.48 -40.32
N VAL A 3 52.19 -36.19 -40.42
CA VAL A 3 51.58 -37.21 -39.51
C VAL A 3 50.66 -36.59 -38.43
N VAL A 4 49.36 -36.92 -38.55
CA VAL A 4 48.28 -37.23 -37.56
C VAL A 4 48.34 -36.66 -36.11
N ASP A 5 47.23 -36.07 -35.61
CA ASP A 5 46.37 -36.56 -34.49
C ASP A 5 45.56 -35.46 -33.74
N ARG A 6 44.39 -35.88 -33.23
CA ARG A 6 43.45 -35.23 -32.29
C ARG A 6 44.11 -34.88 -30.95
N LYS A 7 43.82 -33.68 -30.41
CA LYS A 7 43.28 -33.40 -29.04
C LYS A 7 43.60 -31.96 -28.56
N LYS A 8 42.58 -31.39 -27.91
CA LYS A 8 42.59 -30.28 -26.92
C LYS A 8 43.03 -28.91 -27.45
N TRP A 9 42.12 -27.93 -27.40
CA TRP A 9 42.20 -26.82 -26.45
C TRP A 9 40.79 -26.30 -26.14
N ILE A 10 40.40 -26.51 -24.89
CA ILE A 10 39.32 -25.80 -24.20
C ILE A 10 39.83 -24.37 -24.02
N LEU A 11 39.11 -23.38 -24.55
CA LEU A 11 39.31 -21.97 -24.20
C LEU A 11 37.93 -21.35 -24.01
N LEU A 12 37.51 -21.41 -22.74
CA LEU A 12 36.75 -20.39 -22.01
C LEU A 12 36.21 -19.24 -22.88
N VAL A 13 34.99 -19.40 -23.39
CA VAL A 13 34.12 -18.23 -23.52
C VAL A 13 33.61 -17.96 -22.11
N SER A 14 34.38 -17.09 -21.46
CA SER A 14 34.10 -16.47 -20.18
C SER A 14 32.61 -16.19 -20.01
N CYS A 15 32.09 -16.78 -18.94
CA CYS A 15 30.89 -16.41 -18.24
C CYS A 15 30.92 -14.89 -17.96
N LEU A 16 30.47 -14.09 -18.94
CA LEU A 16 29.92 -12.78 -18.66
C LEU A 16 28.44 -13.01 -18.37
N THR A 17 28.17 -13.63 -17.22
CA THR A 17 27.01 -13.26 -16.43
C THR A 17 27.12 -11.76 -16.20
N ILE A 18 26.50 -11.00 -17.10
CA ILE A 18 26.15 -9.61 -16.81
C ILE A 18 25.28 -9.75 -15.56
N LEU A 19 25.90 -9.42 -14.43
CA LEU A 19 25.28 -9.14 -13.16
C LEU A 19 24.27 -8.03 -13.41
N THR A 20 23.10 -8.38 -13.92
CA THR A 20 21.90 -7.56 -13.79
C THR A 20 21.66 -7.53 -12.30
N LYS A 21 22.07 -6.43 -11.67
CA LYS A 21 21.77 -6.15 -10.26
C LYS A 21 20.25 -6.24 -10.14
N ASN A 22 19.81 -7.32 -9.51
CA ASN A 22 18.42 -7.58 -9.18
C ASN A 22 17.86 -6.35 -8.48
N VAL A 23 16.80 -5.80 -9.05
CA VAL A 23 15.95 -4.87 -8.33
C VAL A 23 14.92 -5.71 -7.59
N GLU A 24 15.22 -5.96 -6.32
CA GLU A 24 14.33 -6.57 -5.33
C GLU A 24 13.42 -5.47 -4.75
N SER A 25 12.14 -5.45 -5.09
CA SER A 25 11.15 -4.58 -4.43
C SER A 25 9.79 -5.27 -4.31
N HIS A 26 9.16 -5.08 -3.15
CA HIS A 26 8.29 -6.08 -2.54
C HIS A 26 6.84 -5.64 -2.41
N SER A 27 6.00 -6.64 -2.65
CA SER A 27 4.59 -6.78 -2.29
C SER A 27 3.53 -6.24 -3.27
N ASN A 28 2.46 -7.03 -3.48
CA ASN A 28 1.11 -6.74 -4.05
C ASN A 28 0.44 -5.44 -3.55
N MET A 29 1.16 -4.58 -2.83
CA MET A 29 0.79 -3.23 -2.44
C MET A 29 0.67 -2.28 -3.62
N LEU A 30 1.21 -2.65 -4.77
CA LEU A 30 0.83 -2.22 -6.10
C LEU A 30 1.75 -2.95 -7.06
N LEU A 31 1.18 -3.74 -7.95
CA LEU A 31 1.63 -4.19 -9.27
C LEU A 31 0.81 -5.45 -9.61
N PRO A 32 0.66 -5.78 -10.90
CA PRO A 32 1.74 -6.33 -11.69
C PRO A 32 2.41 -5.24 -12.52
N LEU A 33 3.63 -5.60 -12.93
CA LEU A 33 4.48 -5.00 -13.96
C LEU A 33 5.60 -4.06 -13.50
N SER A 34 6.45 -4.54 -12.58
CA SER A 34 7.86 -4.62 -12.92
C SER A 34 8.14 -6.07 -13.30
N TRP A 35 7.81 -6.39 -14.57
CA TRP A 35 8.05 -7.64 -15.30
C TRP A 35 7.13 -8.84 -14.99
N LEU A 36 6.26 -9.17 -15.95
CA LEU A 36 5.73 -10.51 -16.18
C LEU A 36 5.61 -10.77 -17.68
N GLU A 37 6.33 -11.79 -18.17
CA GLU A 37 5.84 -12.62 -19.27
C GLU A 37 4.66 -13.45 -18.72
N VAL A 38 3.41 -13.10 -19.00
CA VAL A 38 2.31 -14.09 -18.94
C VAL A 38 1.52 -14.06 -20.23
N LYS A 39 1.46 -15.24 -20.85
CA LYS A 39 0.71 -15.60 -22.04
C LYS A 39 -0.82 -15.70 -21.77
N GLN A 40 -1.50 -14.63 -21.36
CA GLN A 40 -2.98 -14.67 -21.27
C GLN A 40 -3.68 -13.34 -21.59
N PHE A 41 -3.56 -12.90 -22.83
CA PHE A 41 -4.68 -12.67 -23.76
C PHE A 41 -6.14 -12.69 -23.23
N ILE A 42 -6.83 -11.55 -23.27
CA ILE A 42 -8.30 -11.44 -23.16
C ILE A 42 -8.89 -11.10 -24.54
N ARG A 43 -9.97 -11.79 -24.96
CA ARG A 43 -10.69 -11.57 -26.22
C ARG A 43 -11.83 -10.57 -26.02
N ASP A 44 -12.03 -9.67 -26.98
CA ASP A 44 -13.26 -8.87 -27.07
C ASP A 44 -14.38 -9.63 -27.83
N VAL A 45 -15.58 -9.04 -27.84
CA VAL A 45 -16.81 -9.60 -28.44
C VAL A 45 -16.74 -9.84 -29.96
N ASN A 46 -15.69 -9.35 -30.63
CA ASN A 46 -15.46 -9.55 -32.06
C ASN A 46 -14.16 -10.35 -32.35
N GLY A 47 -13.55 -10.95 -31.34
CA GLY A 47 -12.41 -11.86 -31.48
C GLY A 47 -11.11 -11.20 -31.91
N THR A 48 -10.96 -9.88 -31.73
CA THR A 48 -9.74 -9.15 -32.10
C THR A 48 -8.92 -8.78 -30.87
N TRP A 49 -7.60 -8.97 -30.92
CA TRP A 49 -6.69 -8.56 -29.86
C TRP A 49 -6.57 -7.04 -29.82
N ILE A 50 -7.11 -6.36 -28.81
CA ILE A 50 -6.97 -4.91 -28.64
C ILE A 50 -6.37 -4.57 -27.28
N PHE A 51 -5.21 -3.90 -27.32
CA PHE A 51 -4.65 -3.12 -26.22
C PHE A 51 -5.38 -1.77 -26.19
N ASP A 52 -6.08 -1.44 -25.10
CA ASP A 52 -6.60 -0.09 -24.95
C ASP A 52 -5.50 0.85 -24.43
N TYR A 53 -5.14 1.81 -25.28
CA TYR A 53 -3.97 2.68 -25.20
C TYR A 53 -4.34 4.11 -24.78
N PHE A 54 -5.50 4.34 -24.15
CA PHE A 54 -5.91 5.67 -23.70
C PHE A 54 -5.61 5.90 -22.20
N GLY A 55 -4.43 6.47 -21.92
CA GLY A 55 -4.23 7.37 -20.76
C GLY A 55 -3.34 6.91 -19.59
N ALA A 56 -2.70 5.75 -19.66
CA ALA A 56 -1.98 5.15 -18.52
C ALA A 56 -0.51 5.63 -18.33
N LYS A 57 -0.21 6.94 -18.29
CA LYS A 57 1.17 7.43 -18.02
C LYS A 57 1.49 7.74 -16.56
N SER A 58 0.56 7.53 -15.65
CA SER A 58 0.82 7.53 -14.21
C SER A 58 -0.30 6.81 -13.47
N TYR A 59 -0.36 5.49 -13.61
CA TYR A 59 -1.33 4.67 -12.88
C TYR A 59 -0.65 3.52 -12.15
N TYR A 60 0.44 3.83 -11.43
CA TYR A 60 1.05 2.94 -10.45
C TYR A 60 0.27 2.88 -9.14
N GLN A 61 -1.02 3.22 -9.11
CA GLN A 61 -1.77 3.31 -7.86
C GLN A 61 -3.02 2.44 -7.75
N CYS A 62 -3.61 1.94 -8.85
CA CYS A 62 -4.80 1.08 -8.78
C CYS A 62 -5.15 0.27 -10.04
N ALA A 63 -4.62 0.61 -11.22
CA ALA A 63 -5.17 0.13 -12.49
C ALA A 63 -4.33 -0.95 -13.19
N ALA A 64 -3.17 -1.34 -12.65
CA ALA A 64 -2.31 -2.32 -13.30
C ALA A 64 -2.55 -3.76 -12.83
N GLY A 65 -3.28 -4.00 -11.73
CA GLY A 65 -3.72 -5.34 -11.32
C GLY A 65 -5.01 -5.70 -12.03
N GLY A 66 -5.04 -6.87 -12.67
CA GLY A 66 -6.31 -7.51 -13.00
C GLY A 66 -7.19 -7.43 -11.76
N ALA A 67 -8.27 -6.65 -11.86
CA ALA A 67 -9.19 -6.43 -10.75
C ALA A 67 -9.54 -7.80 -10.17
N ILE A 68 -9.35 -8.01 -8.85
CA ILE A 68 -9.90 -9.21 -8.22
C ILE A 68 -11.37 -9.24 -8.65
N PRO A 69 -11.82 -10.31 -9.33
CA PRO A 69 -13.16 -10.36 -9.85
C PRO A 69 -14.19 -9.97 -8.79
N HIS A 70 -15.17 -9.16 -9.16
CA HIS A 70 -16.16 -8.63 -8.22
C HIS A 70 -16.86 -9.76 -7.45
N ASP A 71 -17.12 -10.88 -8.10
CA ASP A 71 -17.71 -12.10 -7.53
C ASP A 71 -16.80 -12.83 -6.54
N LEU A 72 -15.50 -12.55 -6.52
CA LEU A 72 -14.58 -13.04 -5.49
C LEU A 72 -14.52 -12.11 -4.28
N ILE A 73 -14.79 -10.83 -4.47
CA ILE A 73 -14.77 -9.81 -3.42
C ILE A 73 -16.11 -9.73 -2.68
N CYS A 74 -17.21 -9.91 -3.43
CA CYS A 74 -18.57 -9.79 -2.97
C CYS A 74 -19.21 -11.17 -2.88
N ASP A 75 -19.74 -11.50 -1.71
CA ASP A 75 -20.51 -12.72 -1.52
C ASP A 75 -21.87 -12.61 -2.24
N LYS A 76 -22.23 -13.65 -3.00
CA LYS A 76 -23.52 -13.74 -3.72
C LYS A 76 -24.72 -13.69 -2.77
N GLN A 77 -24.53 -14.02 -1.50
CA GLN A 77 -25.57 -13.96 -0.48
C GLN A 77 -25.84 -12.52 0.01
N HIS A 78 -24.88 -11.61 -0.18
CA HIS A 78 -24.89 -10.23 0.30
C HIS A 78 -24.37 -9.29 -0.80
N ASP A 79 -25.05 -9.26 -1.95
CA ASP A 79 -24.72 -8.39 -3.08
C ASP A 79 -24.26 -7.01 -2.57
N CYS A 80 -23.03 -6.62 -2.89
CA CYS A 80 -22.36 -5.45 -2.31
C CYS A 80 -23.15 -4.18 -2.64
N GLU A 81 -24.10 -3.81 -1.77
CA GLU A 81 -25.01 -2.70 -2.02
C GLU A 81 -24.24 -1.37 -2.17
N GLY A 82 -24.42 -0.69 -3.31
CA GLY A 82 -23.79 0.61 -3.61
C GLY A 82 -22.76 0.60 -4.74
N PHE A 83 -22.55 -0.53 -5.41
CA PHE A 83 -21.39 -0.76 -6.27
C PHE A 83 -21.62 -0.70 -7.79
N GLN A 84 -22.86 -0.71 -8.28
CA GLN A 84 -23.13 -0.75 -9.72
C GLN A 84 -22.55 0.50 -10.43
N GLY A 85 -21.36 0.37 -11.06
CA GLY A 85 -20.80 1.35 -12.00
C GLY A 85 -19.48 2.04 -11.63
N HIS A 86 -18.76 1.65 -10.57
CA HIS A 86 -17.49 2.31 -10.20
C HIS A 86 -16.22 1.53 -10.60
N PRO A 87 -15.53 1.90 -11.70
CA PRO A 87 -14.20 1.40 -12.02
C PRO A 87 -13.18 1.98 -11.02
N GLY A 88 -12.63 1.14 -10.14
CA GLY A 88 -11.67 1.56 -9.09
C GLY A 88 -11.82 0.82 -7.75
N SER A 89 -12.78 -0.07 -7.67
CA SER A 89 -13.13 -0.89 -6.51
C SER A 89 -12.11 -1.93 -6.07
N SER A 90 -11.15 -2.27 -6.92
CA SER A 90 -10.06 -3.21 -6.63
C SER A 90 -9.08 -2.71 -5.55
N CYS A 91 -9.22 -1.45 -5.10
CA CYS A 91 -8.27 -0.81 -4.19
C CYS A 91 -8.80 -0.54 -2.79
N PHE A 92 -10.07 -0.84 -2.49
CA PHE A 92 -10.68 -0.51 -1.21
C PHE A 92 -10.41 -1.60 -0.17
N TRP A 93 -9.19 -1.67 0.36
CA TRP A 93 -8.80 -2.64 1.39
C TRP A 93 -8.51 -1.94 2.71
N TYR A 94 -9.51 -1.89 3.59
CA TYR A 94 -9.40 -1.15 4.85
C TYR A 94 -10.42 -1.62 5.89
N LYS A 95 -10.36 -1.05 7.09
CA LYS A 95 -11.42 -1.03 8.08
C LYS A 95 -11.99 0.37 8.13
N ASN A 96 -13.30 0.50 7.94
CA ASN A 96 -14.02 1.75 8.12
C ASN A 96 -14.60 1.85 9.54
N ASN A 97 -14.90 3.08 9.97
CA ASN A 97 -15.54 3.38 11.25
C ASN A 97 -14.81 2.77 12.47
N THR A 98 -13.48 2.89 12.50
CA THR A 98 -12.63 2.40 13.59
C THR A 98 -11.97 3.55 14.34
N PHE A 99 -11.89 3.40 15.66
CA PHE A 99 -11.42 4.43 16.59
C PHE A 99 -10.51 3.81 17.65
N VAL A 100 -9.56 4.61 18.12
CA VAL A 100 -8.76 4.24 19.29
C VAL A 100 -9.54 4.52 20.57
N GLU A 101 -9.37 3.66 21.58
CA GLU A 101 -10.00 3.87 22.89
C GLU A 101 -9.40 5.08 23.60
N LYS A 102 -8.06 5.17 23.59
CA LYS A 102 -7.30 6.22 24.26
C LYS A 102 -6.19 6.73 23.33
N PRO A 103 -6.11 8.05 23.08
CA PRO A 103 -5.00 8.63 22.32
C PRO A 103 -3.70 8.52 23.10
N THR A 104 -2.62 8.19 22.41
CA THR A 104 -1.26 8.06 22.93
C THR A 104 -0.26 8.94 22.18
N LEU A 105 -0.66 9.47 21.01
CA LEU A 105 0.15 10.36 20.19
C LEU A 105 -0.31 11.81 20.33
N PHE A 106 0.54 12.64 20.94
CA PHE A 106 0.28 14.07 21.20
C PHE A 106 1.35 15.00 20.65
N ASP A 107 2.40 14.45 20.04
CA ASP A 107 3.46 15.24 19.43
C ASP A 107 2.89 16.06 18.25
N PRO A 108 2.94 17.40 18.29
CA PRO A 108 2.42 18.23 17.22
C PRO A 108 3.15 18.01 15.89
N GLU A 109 4.43 17.60 15.90
CA GLU A 109 5.18 17.33 14.67
C GLU A 109 4.66 16.09 13.93
N LEU A 110 3.97 15.19 14.63
CA LEU A 110 3.37 13.99 14.04
C LEU A 110 1.94 14.21 13.53
N ARG A 111 1.35 15.39 13.76
CA ARG A 111 0.01 15.73 13.26
C ARG A 111 0.03 15.97 11.76
N THR A 112 -0.96 15.43 11.08
CA THR A 112 -1.21 15.62 9.64
C THR A 112 -2.55 16.31 9.37
N TYR A 113 -3.45 16.34 10.35
CA TYR A 113 -4.71 17.07 10.30
C TYR A 113 -4.90 17.87 11.58
N ALA A 114 -5.05 19.18 11.43
CA ALA A 114 -5.43 20.08 12.50
C ALA A 114 -6.91 20.46 12.35
N HIS A 115 -7.63 20.46 13.48
CA HIS A 115 -8.98 21.00 13.58
C HIS A 115 -8.96 22.32 14.36
N ALA A 116 -10.13 22.98 14.46
CA ALA A 116 -10.26 24.31 15.05
C ALA A 116 -9.55 24.43 16.42
N PRO A 117 -9.04 25.62 16.80
CA PRO A 117 -8.15 25.81 17.96
C PRO A 117 -8.61 25.21 19.30
N ASN A 118 -9.91 24.95 19.47
CA ASN A 118 -10.50 24.45 20.72
C ASN A 118 -11.20 23.09 20.57
N GLN A 119 -11.07 22.40 19.44
CA GLN A 119 -11.70 21.09 19.22
C GLN A 119 -10.80 20.18 18.38
N ASP A 120 -10.35 19.08 18.99
CA ASP A 120 -9.64 18.02 18.29
C ASP A 120 -10.62 16.94 17.81
N LEU A 121 -11.28 17.19 16.68
CA LEU A 121 -12.32 16.31 16.13
C LEU A 121 -11.78 14.93 15.71
N VAL A 122 -10.46 14.77 15.61
CA VAL A 122 -9.79 13.53 15.20
C VAL A 122 -9.06 12.86 16.35
N LEU A 123 -9.28 13.31 17.60
CA LEU A 123 -8.57 12.83 18.78
C LEU A 123 -8.65 11.31 18.98
N ARG A 124 -9.72 10.67 18.48
CA ARG A 124 -9.92 9.23 18.54
C ARG A 124 -9.68 8.49 17.22
N HIS A 125 -9.21 9.18 16.18
CA HIS A 125 -8.91 8.51 14.91
C HIS A 125 -7.63 7.66 15.02
N PRO A 126 -7.47 6.63 14.17
CA PRO A 126 -6.42 5.63 14.28
C PRO A 126 -5.01 6.18 14.53
N TRP A 127 -4.61 7.22 13.79
CA TRP A 127 -3.27 7.80 13.94
C TRP A 127 -2.99 8.39 15.35
N ARG A 128 -4.03 8.65 16.15
CA ARG A 128 -3.87 9.14 17.52
C ARG A 128 -3.42 8.08 18.52
N ALA A 129 -3.42 6.81 18.14
CA ALA A 129 -2.68 5.75 18.81
C ALA A 129 -2.23 4.71 17.78
N PRO A 130 -1.10 4.95 17.07
CA PRO A 130 -0.70 4.15 15.92
C PRO A 130 -0.60 2.66 16.26
N GLY A 131 -1.30 1.83 15.51
CA GLY A 131 -1.35 0.38 15.69
C GLY A 131 -2.43 -0.13 16.64
N SER A 132 -3.07 0.75 17.42
CA SER A 132 -4.04 0.35 18.45
C SER A 132 -5.49 0.27 17.96
N ALA A 133 -5.83 0.94 16.85
CA ALA A 133 -7.19 0.88 16.31
C ALA A 133 -7.56 -0.56 15.89
N PRO A 134 -8.73 -1.08 16.27
CA PRO A 134 -9.18 -2.41 15.85
C PRO A 134 -9.35 -2.51 14.33
N ILE A 135 -9.04 -3.69 13.78
CA ILE A 135 -9.22 -4.03 12.37
C ILE A 135 -9.93 -5.37 12.23
N ASP A 136 -10.63 -5.58 11.12
CA ASP A 136 -11.31 -6.86 10.84
C ASP A 136 -10.40 -7.87 10.13
N SER A 137 -9.35 -7.39 9.46
CA SER A 137 -8.40 -8.18 8.68
C SER A 137 -7.03 -7.47 8.65
N PRO A 138 -5.91 -8.20 8.84
CA PRO A 138 -4.56 -7.66 8.69
C PRO A 138 -4.16 -7.38 7.23
N CYS A 139 -4.92 -7.91 6.27
CA CYS A 139 -4.70 -7.72 4.83
C CYS A 139 -5.77 -6.84 4.17
N GLY A 140 -6.75 -6.38 4.94
CA GLY A 140 -7.81 -5.48 4.54
C GLY A 140 -9.11 -6.19 4.22
N VAL A 141 -10.21 -5.47 4.45
CA VAL A 141 -11.55 -5.88 4.04
C VAL A 141 -11.92 -5.07 2.81
N ALA A 142 -12.45 -5.75 1.80
CA ALA A 142 -12.91 -5.07 0.62
C ALA A 142 -14.08 -4.12 0.93
N GLY A 143 -14.01 -2.88 0.44
CA GLY A 143 -15.03 -1.86 0.69
C GLY A 143 -15.02 -1.27 2.11
N GLY A 144 -14.30 -1.88 3.05
CA GLY A 144 -14.10 -1.37 4.40
C GLY A 144 -15.15 -1.75 5.44
N ASN A 145 -16.24 -2.44 5.06
CA ASN A 145 -17.38 -2.69 5.95
C ASN A 145 -17.82 -4.17 5.93
N ILE A 146 -17.12 -5.04 6.67
CA ILE A 146 -17.37 -6.50 6.65
C ILE A 146 -18.79 -6.89 7.08
N ASN A 147 -19.39 -6.12 8.00
CA ASN A 147 -20.74 -6.37 8.53
C ASN A 147 -21.84 -5.57 7.80
N GLY A 148 -21.51 -4.99 6.64
CA GLY A 148 -22.40 -4.06 5.93
C GLY A 148 -22.31 -2.63 6.47
N CYS A 149 -23.08 -1.73 5.86
CA CYS A 149 -23.10 -0.31 6.21
C CYS A 149 -24.23 0.03 7.19
N GLU A 150 -23.93 0.90 8.16
CA GLU A 150 -24.93 1.38 9.11
C GLU A 150 -26.06 2.14 8.38
N GLY A 151 -27.29 1.62 8.48
CA GLY A 151 -28.47 2.12 7.75
C GLY A 151 -28.73 1.44 6.40
N GLY A 152 -28.11 0.27 6.14
CA GLY A 152 -28.36 -0.56 4.96
C GLY A 152 -27.50 -0.15 3.76
N LYS A 153 -27.66 1.08 3.26
CA LYS A 153 -26.95 1.56 2.07
C LYS A 153 -25.62 2.21 2.41
N CYS A 154 -24.55 1.76 1.75
CA CYS A 154 -23.26 2.44 1.77
C CYS A 154 -23.37 3.74 0.97
N ALA A 155 -23.49 4.87 1.66
CA ALA A 155 -23.31 6.17 1.03
C ALA A 155 -21.81 6.41 0.79
N PHE A 156 -21.46 7.21 -0.23
CA PHE A 156 -20.06 7.53 -0.61
C PHE A 156 -19.17 8.04 0.55
N HIS A 157 -19.77 8.57 1.63
CA HIS A 157 -19.07 9.06 2.82
C HIS A 157 -19.03 8.05 3.98
N LYS A 158 -19.60 6.85 3.80
CA LYS A 158 -19.67 5.77 4.81
C LYS A 158 -18.75 4.58 4.45
N GLY A 159 -17.68 4.84 3.72
CA GLY A 159 -16.78 3.82 3.18
C GLY A 159 -17.11 3.46 1.72
N GLY A 160 -16.54 2.36 1.23
CA GLY A 160 -16.61 1.96 -0.16
C GLY A 160 -17.90 1.19 -0.43
N PHE A 161 -18.02 0.01 0.16
CA PHE A 161 -19.20 -0.85 0.08
C PHE A 161 -19.25 -1.81 1.28
N GLY A 162 -20.38 -2.52 1.41
CA GLY A 162 -20.70 -3.41 2.51
C GLY A 162 -20.46 -4.87 2.15
N TYR A 163 -20.27 -5.69 3.19
CA TYR A 163 -20.15 -7.16 3.09
C TYR A 163 -19.00 -7.66 2.22
N GLY A 164 -17.97 -6.84 2.03
CA GLY A 164 -16.77 -7.28 1.33
C GLY A 164 -15.98 -8.30 2.13
N ARG A 165 -15.28 -9.18 1.42
CA ARG A 165 -14.46 -10.26 2.00
C ARG A 165 -13.10 -9.77 2.48
N ARG A 166 -12.49 -10.54 3.39
CA ARG A 166 -11.10 -10.36 3.81
C ARG A 166 -10.17 -10.87 2.72
N LEU A 167 -9.10 -10.13 2.41
CA LEU A 167 -8.20 -10.50 1.32
C LEU A 167 -7.57 -11.89 1.52
N GLU A 168 -7.17 -12.21 2.74
CA GLU A 168 -6.53 -13.47 3.12
C GLU A 168 -7.44 -14.70 3.07
N GLU A 169 -8.76 -14.49 2.93
CA GLU A 169 -9.77 -15.55 2.75
C GLU A 169 -10.15 -15.77 1.28
N ILE A 170 -9.62 -14.95 0.36
CA ILE A 170 -9.92 -15.04 -1.07
C ILE A 170 -8.87 -15.93 -1.73
N GLU A 171 -9.34 -17.03 -2.34
CA GLU A 171 -8.55 -17.79 -3.29
C GLU A 171 -8.52 -17.02 -4.62
N LEU A 172 -7.35 -16.50 -4.98
CA LEU A 172 -7.17 -15.78 -6.23
C LEU A 172 -7.06 -16.78 -7.40
N PRO A 173 -7.65 -16.49 -8.57
CA PRO A 173 -7.64 -17.40 -9.71
C PRO A 173 -6.31 -17.38 -10.48
N TYR A 174 -5.27 -16.78 -9.91
CA TYR A 174 -3.96 -16.60 -10.49
C TYR A 174 -2.86 -16.74 -9.43
N GLU A 175 -1.65 -17.06 -9.88
CA GLU A 175 -0.48 -17.11 -9.00
C GLU A 175 -0.15 -15.72 -8.46
N TYR A 176 0.13 -15.64 -7.17
CA TYR A 176 0.60 -14.43 -6.53
C TYR A 176 2.11 -14.30 -6.67
N HIS A 177 2.59 -13.07 -6.84
CA HIS A 177 4.02 -12.80 -6.81
C HIS A 177 4.58 -12.99 -5.40
N VAL A 178 5.62 -13.79 -5.31
CA VAL A 178 6.45 -13.91 -4.12
C VAL A 178 7.75 -13.18 -4.40
N THR A 179 8.15 -12.30 -3.49
CA THR A 179 9.42 -11.58 -3.64
C THR A 179 10.41 -12.08 -2.59
N ASP A 180 11.64 -12.39 -3.01
CA ASP A 180 12.67 -12.93 -2.12
C ASP A 180 13.35 -11.82 -1.30
N TRP A 181 13.52 -12.08 0.00
CA TRP A 181 14.22 -11.22 0.95
C TRP A 181 15.33 -11.99 1.63
N LYS A 182 16.55 -11.46 1.53
CA LYS A 182 17.66 -11.94 2.33
C LYS A 182 17.49 -11.48 3.77
N ARG A 183 17.56 -12.39 4.74
CA ARG A 183 17.53 -12.02 6.17
C ARG A 183 18.68 -11.09 6.53
N GLY A 184 18.43 -10.09 7.38
CA GLY A 184 19.40 -9.06 7.78
C GLY A 184 19.65 -7.97 6.74
N SER A 185 19.05 -8.06 5.55
CA SER A 185 19.23 -7.07 4.48
C SER A 185 18.39 -5.80 4.70
N ILE A 186 18.71 -4.77 3.91
CA ILE A 186 17.91 -3.54 3.80
C ILE A 186 17.20 -3.59 2.46
N VAL A 187 15.90 -3.39 2.49
CA VAL A 187 15.00 -3.60 1.35
C VAL A 187 14.13 -2.37 1.14
N GLU A 188 13.70 -2.15 -0.10
CA GLU A 188 12.81 -1.04 -0.43
C GLU A 188 11.35 -1.49 -0.32
N VAL A 189 10.54 -0.64 0.30
CA VAL A 189 9.08 -0.79 0.36
C VAL A 189 8.43 0.46 -0.22
N VAL A 190 7.33 0.27 -0.93
CA VAL A 190 6.71 1.32 -1.74
C VAL A 190 5.21 1.30 -1.55
N TRP A 191 4.61 2.47 -1.40
CA TRP A 191 3.16 2.64 -1.36
C TRP A 191 2.72 3.90 -2.10
N GLY A 192 1.44 3.95 -2.47
CA GLY A 192 0.83 5.08 -3.17
C GLY A 192 -0.32 5.69 -2.37
N ILE A 193 -0.64 6.95 -2.65
CA ILE A 193 -1.77 7.66 -2.04
C ILE A 193 -2.70 8.11 -3.15
N THR A 194 -3.93 7.59 -3.12
CA THR A 194 -5.01 8.06 -4.00
C THR A 194 -5.83 9.16 -3.32
N ALA A 195 -6.25 8.94 -2.08
CA ALA A 195 -6.98 9.89 -1.25
C ALA A 195 -6.19 10.17 0.02
N ASN A 196 -5.74 11.40 0.22
CA ASN A 196 -4.81 11.75 1.30
C ASN A 196 -5.53 11.99 2.62
N HIS A 197 -5.82 10.92 3.36
CA HIS A 197 -6.43 10.98 4.69
C HIS A 197 -5.44 11.31 5.82
N GLY A 198 -4.20 11.70 5.49
CA GLY A 198 -3.16 11.97 6.49
C GLY A 198 -2.83 10.73 7.34
N GLY A 199 -2.28 10.91 8.52
CA GLY A 199 -1.93 9.87 9.46
C GLY A 199 -0.53 9.31 9.25
N GLY A 200 -0.34 8.02 9.48
CA GLY A 200 0.96 7.38 9.35
C GLY A 200 0.89 5.87 9.28
N TYR A 201 2.00 5.26 8.87
CA TYR A 201 2.04 3.88 8.42
C TYR A 201 3.21 3.08 9.00
N SER A 202 3.08 1.77 8.94
CA SER A 202 4.10 0.79 9.31
C SER A 202 4.08 -0.42 8.38
N TYR A 203 5.19 -1.17 8.38
CA TYR A 203 5.35 -2.43 7.65
C TYR A 203 5.67 -3.55 8.64
N ARG A 204 5.02 -4.69 8.48
CA ARG A 204 5.06 -5.78 9.47
C ARG A 204 5.12 -7.13 8.77
N LEU A 205 5.81 -8.10 9.35
CA LEU A 205 5.90 -9.47 8.81
C LEU A 205 5.09 -10.45 9.66
N CYS A 206 4.49 -11.43 9.01
CA CYS A 206 3.96 -12.63 9.66
C CYS A 206 4.43 -13.86 8.88
N LYS A 207 4.92 -14.89 9.56
CA LYS A 207 5.23 -16.16 8.92
C LYS A 207 3.92 -16.81 8.45
N VAL A 208 3.87 -17.34 7.24
CA VAL A 208 2.69 -18.05 6.74
C VAL A 208 2.38 -19.22 7.69
N PRO A 209 1.19 -19.26 8.33
CA PRO A 209 0.84 -20.34 9.24
C PRO A 209 0.67 -21.67 8.51
N GLU A 210 0.72 -22.80 9.23
CA GLU A 210 0.49 -24.15 8.68
C GLU A 210 -0.86 -24.28 7.96
N GLY A 211 -1.88 -23.54 8.41
CA GLY A 211 -3.20 -23.48 7.77
C GLY A 211 -3.32 -22.47 6.61
N GLY A 212 -2.21 -21.91 6.13
CA GLY A 212 -2.18 -20.98 5.00
C GLY A 212 -2.61 -19.54 5.34
N TYR A 213 -2.85 -18.74 4.30
CA TYR A 213 -3.13 -17.29 4.42
C TYR A 213 -4.40 -16.98 5.21
N SER A 214 -5.43 -17.82 5.15
CA SER A 214 -6.68 -17.63 5.91
C SER A 214 -6.52 -17.71 7.43
N LYS A 215 -5.34 -18.09 7.91
CA LYS A 215 -4.97 -18.11 9.34
C LYS A 215 -4.07 -16.95 9.76
N LEU A 216 -3.79 -15.99 8.87
CA LEU A 216 -3.10 -14.77 9.24
C LEU A 216 -3.93 -14.00 10.28
N THR A 217 -3.25 -13.46 11.28
CA THR A 217 -3.88 -12.59 12.29
C THR A 217 -3.05 -11.34 12.50
N GLU A 218 -3.69 -10.27 12.95
CA GLU A 218 -3.02 -9.02 13.29
C GLU A 218 -1.99 -9.23 14.42
N GLU A 219 -2.26 -10.12 15.37
CA GLU A 219 -1.35 -10.44 16.48
C GLU A 219 -0.03 -11.04 15.97
N CYS A 220 -0.06 -11.82 14.88
CA CYS A 220 1.14 -12.34 14.24
C CYS A 220 1.99 -11.21 13.64
N PHE A 221 1.36 -10.28 12.91
CA PHE A 221 2.06 -9.12 12.34
C PHE A 221 2.61 -8.19 13.42
N GLN A 222 1.90 -8.05 14.53
CA GLN A 222 2.34 -7.28 15.69
C GLN A 222 3.65 -7.83 16.27
N GLN A 223 3.92 -9.13 16.18
CA GLN A 223 5.19 -9.70 16.68
C GLN A 223 6.42 -9.20 15.91
N ILE A 224 6.27 -8.81 14.63
CA ILE A 224 7.40 -8.46 13.76
C ILE A 224 7.13 -7.15 13.03
N SER A 225 7.22 -6.04 13.76
CA SER A 225 7.23 -4.70 13.17
C SER A 225 8.60 -4.39 12.57
N LEU A 226 8.64 -4.01 11.29
CA LEU A 226 9.89 -3.69 10.60
C LEU A 226 10.38 -2.30 10.97
N GLU A 227 11.68 -2.19 11.22
CA GLU A 227 12.35 -0.91 11.44
C GLU A 227 12.64 -0.23 10.11
N PHE A 228 12.29 1.04 10.00
CA PHE A 228 12.72 1.91 8.91
C PHE A 228 14.20 2.26 9.06
N VAL A 229 14.90 2.33 7.93
CA VAL A 229 16.32 2.70 7.90
C VAL A 229 16.46 4.21 7.73
N GLY A 230 17.23 4.83 8.63
CA GLY A 230 17.61 6.25 8.56
C GLY A 230 16.48 7.20 8.95
N ASP A 231 16.55 8.43 8.44
CA ASP A 231 15.57 9.50 8.64
C ASP A 231 15.08 10.10 7.30
N LYS A 232 15.37 9.40 6.20
CA LYS A 232 14.99 9.78 4.84
C LYS A 232 13.96 8.80 4.28
N GLN A 233 13.17 9.33 3.36
CA GLN A 233 12.27 8.60 2.46
C GLN A 233 12.28 9.31 1.10
N TRP A 234 11.68 8.71 0.08
CA TRP A 234 11.73 9.26 -1.28
C TRP A 234 10.35 9.32 -1.92
N VAL A 235 10.16 10.33 -2.75
CA VAL A 235 9.07 10.37 -3.71
C VAL A 235 9.61 9.92 -5.07
N GLN A 236 8.92 8.97 -5.70
CA GLN A 236 9.29 8.43 -7.00
C GLN A 236 8.17 8.67 -8.01
N TYR A 237 8.51 9.29 -9.14
CA TYR A 237 7.62 9.45 -10.28
C TYR A 237 7.95 8.41 -11.34
N GLY A 238 6.98 7.57 -11.71
CA GLY A 238 7.21 6.46 -12.63
C GLY A 238 8.23 5.44 -12.10
N GLU A 239 8.91 4.74 -13.00
CA GLU A 239 9.85 3.64 -12.65
C GLU A 239 11.29 4.10 -12.43
N ASP A 240 11.64 5.30 -12.86
CA ASP A 240 13.02 5.77 -12.87
C ASP A 240 13.49 6.18 -11.47
N LYS A 241 14.16 5.25 -10.79
CA LYS A 241 14.74 5.45 -9.46
C LYS A 241 15.77 6.59 -9.39
N SER A 242 16.41 6.95 -10.51
CA SER A 242 17.42 8.02 -10.54
C SER A 242 16.81 9.41 -10.35
N ARG A 243 15.51 9.55 -10.60
CA ARG A 243 14.74 10.80 -10.45
C ARG A 243 14.03 10.92 -9.11
N ARG A 244 14.36 10.07 -8.15
CA ARG A 244 13.78 10.12 -6.80
C ARG A 244 14.07 11.45 -6.14
N VAL A 245 13.03 12.00 -5.52
CA VAL A 245 13.14 13.20 -4.70
C VAL A 245 13.24 12.77 -3.25
N GLU A 246 14.42 12.92 -2.66
CA GLU A 246 14.61 12.67 -1.23
C GLU A 246 13.85 13.70 -0.40
N ILE A 247 13.19 13.24 0.66
CA ILE A 247 12.47 14.05 1.65
C ILE A 247 12.78 13.55 3.07
N GLN A 248 12.61 14.42 4.06
CA GLN A 248 12.75 14.06 5.47
C GLN A 248 11.57 13.16 5.87
N ALA A 249 11.86 12.06 6.58
CA ALA A 249 10.85 11.24 7.25
C ALA A 249 10.69 11.69 8.70
N THR A 250 9.45 11.78 9.17
CA THR A 250 9.12 12.01 10.57
C THR A 250 8.60 10.70 11.14
N ARG A 251 9.35 10.11 12.07
CA ARG A 251 9.11 8.75 12.58
C ARG A 251 8.97 8.77 14.10
N THR A 252 8.23 7.80 14.65
CA THR A 252 8.05 7.64 16.09
C THR A 252 8.04 6.18 16.50
N THR A 253 8.51 5.91 17.72
CA THR A 253 8.29 4.67 18.47
C THR A 253 7.52 4.91 19.77
N LYS A 254 7.16 6.18 20.04
CA LYS A 254 6.48 6.61 21.26
C LYS A 254 4.97 6.56 21.05
N GLY A 255 4.26 5.98 22.02
CA GLY A 255 2.80 5.88 21.98
C GLY A 255 2.27 4.92 20.91
N THR A 256 3.10 4.03 20.40
CA THR A 256 2.72 3.07 19.35
C THR A 256 2.33 1.71 19.95
N TYR A 257 1.59 0.92 19.17
CA TYR A 257 1.26 -0.45 19.49
C TYR A 257 1.66 -1.41 18.35
N PRO A 258 2.39 -2.50 18.65
CA PRO A 258 2.97 -2.84 19.95
C PRO A 258 3.96 -1.79 20.44
N LEU A 259 4.18 -1.76 21.75
CA LEU A 259 5.02 -0.74 22.38
C LEU A 259 6.42 -0.73 21.73
N GLY A 260 6.83 0.44 21.26
CA GLY A 260 8.14 0.63 20.63
C GLY A 260 8.19 0.29 19.15
N SER A 261 7.11 -0.24 18.55
CA SER A 261 7.00 -0.39 17.09
C SER A 261 7.19 0.94 16.39
N GLN A 262 7.91 0.95 15.27
CA GLN A 262 8.22 2.17 14.55
C GLN A 262 7.15 2.49 13.51
N TRP A 263 6.69 3.74 13.52
CA TRP A 263 5.72 4.27 12.58
C TRP A 263 6.27 5.52 11.91
N THR A 264 5.88 5.76 10.67
CA THR A 264 6.27 6.95 9.92
C THR A 264 5.05 7.78 9.54
N LYS A 265 5.14 9.09 9.72
CA LYS A 265 4.11 10.05 9.33
C LYS A 265 4.00 10.09 7.81
N ASN A 266 2.77 10.13 7.29
CA ASN A 266 2.53 10.44 5.88
C ASN A 266 3.15 11.83 5.54
N PRO A 267 4.12 11.90 4.61
CA PRO A 267 4.83 13.15 4.32
C PRO A 267 4.05 14.18 3.51
N ILE A 268 2.93 13.80 2.91
CA ILE A 268 2.21 14.64 1.97
C ILE A 268 1.12 15.38 2.73
N PRO A 269 1.20 16.71 2.92
CA PRO A 269 0.15 17.43 3.61
C PRO A 269 -1.07 17.59 2.71
N ALA A 270 -2.24 17.37 3.28
CA ALA A 270 -3.51 17.76 2.66
C ALA A 270 -3.70 19.28 2.73
N CYS A 271 -4.69 19.81 2.01
CA CYS A 271 -5.06 21.22 2.15
C CYS A 271 -5.66 21.50 3.54
N ILE A 272 -5.52 22.74 4.01
CA ILE A 272 -6.17 23.19 5.25
C ILE A 272 -7.68 22.97 5.18
N GLY A 273 -8.25 22.49 6.29
CA GLY A 273 -9.67 22.19 6.45
C GLY A 273 -9.95 20.70 6.61
N GLY A 274 -11.09 20.37 7.23
CA GLY A 274 -11.44 18.98 7.59
C GLY A 274 -11.59 18.05 6.38
N LEU A 275 -11.82 18.59 5.18
CA LEU A 275 -11.98 17.81 3.95
C LEU A 275 -10.68 17.66 3.14
N GLY A 276 -9.57 18.26 3.58
CA GLY A 276 -8.24 18.03 3.00
C GLY A 276 -8.04 18.51 1.57
N GLY A 277 -8.99 19.24 0.99
CA GLY A 277 -9.00 19.64 -0.43
C GLY A 277 -9.86 18.78 -1.35
N PHE A 278 -10.60 17.79 -0.82
CA PHE A 278 -11.42 16.88 -1.64
C PHE A 278 -12.49 17.56 -2.51
N TYR A 279 -12.97 18.74 -2.10
CA TYR A 279 -13.96 19.52 -2.86
C TYR A 279 -13.34 20.68 -3.68
N TYR A 280 -12.01 20.83 -3.65
CA TYR A 280 -11.38 21.89 -4.43
C TYR A 280 -11.38 21.53 -5.92
N PRO A 281 -11.57 22.53 -6.80
CA PRO A 281 -11.60 22.32 -8.24
C PRO A 281 -10.22 21.99 -8.83
N THR A 282 -9.15 22.29 -8.09
CA THR A 282 -7.75 22.05 -8.46
C THR A 282 -7.01 21.42 -7.28
N ASN A 283 -5.80 20.89 -7.50
CA ASN A 283 -4.93 20.41 -6.42
C ASN A 283 -4.22 21.55 -5.66
N GLU A 284 -4.64 22.80 -5.88
CA GLU A 284 -4.10 23.96 -5.16
C GLU A 284 -4.73 24.07 -3.77
N CYS A 285 -3.93 24.47 -2.79
CA CYS A 285 -4.40 24.71 -1.43
C CYS A 285 -4.38 26.23 -1.15
N PRO A 286 -5.41 27.00 -1.56
CA PRO A 286 -5.41 28.46 -1.46
C PRO A 286 -5.31 28.96 -0.02
N SER A 287 -5.86 28.21 0.94
CA SER A 287 -5.75 28.50 2.38
C SER A 287 -4.48 27.94 3.03
N GLY A 288 -3.57 27.37 2.24
CA GLY A 288 -2.37 26.66 2.73
C GLY A 288 -2.62 25.18 3.02
N THR A 289 -1.58 24.52 3.54
CA THR A 289 -1.53 23.07 3.79
C THR A 289 -1.53 22.76 5.28
N GLN A 290 -2.01 21.57 5.68
CA GLN A 290 -2.12 21.16 7.08
C GLN A 290 -0.78 21.21 7.84
N PHE A 291 0.33 20.98 7.13
CA PHE A 291 1.70 21.21 7.58
C PHE A 291 2.57 21.60 6.38
N LYS A 292 3.80 22.04 6.64
CA LYS A 292 4.74 22.50 5.59
C LYS A 292 5.03 21.37 4.59
N PRO A 293 4.83 21.57 3.27
CA PRO A 293 5.19 20.57 2.27
C PRO A 293 6.70 20.28 2.29
N PRO A 294 7.12 19.00 2.16
CA PRO A 294 8.54 18.64 2.17
C PRO A 294 9.29 19.14 0.91
N ARG A 295 8.56 19.41 -0.18
CA ARG A 295 9.03 20.00 -1.43
C ARG A 295 7.94 20.87 -2.06
N PRO A 296 8.28 21.83 -2.94
CA PRO A 296 7.29 22.55 -3.74
C PRO A 296 6.37 21.58 -4.49
N ASN A 297 5.06 21.89 -4.53
CA ASN A 297 4.02 21.12 -5.21
C ASN A 297 3.78 19.69 -4.71
N LEU A 298 4.41 19.29 -3.58
CA LEU A 298 4.24 17.97 -2.99
C LEU A 298 3.21 18.03 -1.84
N TYR A 299 1.95 18.25 -2.20
CA TYR A 299 0.81 18.40 -1.29
C TYR A 299 -0.53 18.13 -2.01
N GLY A 300 -1.62 18.11 -1.23
CA GLY A 300 -2.99 18.06 -1.73
C GLY A 300 -3.75 16.80 -1.28
N PHE A 301 -4.92 16.57 -1.88
CA PHE A 301 -5.74 15.42 -1.55
C PHE A 301 -5.50 14.20 -2.46
N GLY A 302 -4.99 14.40 -3.67
CA GLY A 302 -4.86 13.37 -4.69
C GLY A 302 -6.11 13.30 -5.56
N VAL A 303 -7.21 12.71 -5.08
CA VAL A 303 -8.51 12.71 -5.78
C VAL A 303 -9.37 13.92 -5.41
N ASN A 304 -10.37 14.24 -6.23
CA ASN A 304 -11.42 15.18 -5.83
C ASN A 304 -12.79 14.70 -6.29
N ARG A 305 -13.84 15.26 -5.67
CA ARG A 305 -15.23 14.88 -5.96
C ARG A 305 -15.62 15.12 -7.42
N ALA A 306 -15.10 16.20 -8.02
CA ALA A 306 -15.44 16.59 -9.37
C ALA A 306 -14.63 15.82 -10.44
N HIS A 307 -13.66 15.00 -10.03
CA HIS A 307 -12.71 14.31 -10.92
C HIS A 307 -12.03 15.26 -11.91
N THR A 308 -11.79 16.51 -11.51
CA THR A 308 -11.29 17.59 -12.39
C THR A 308 -9.78 17.60 -12.53
N PHE A 309 -9.05 16.79 -11.76
CA PHE A 309 -7.60 16.66 -11.87
C PHE A 309 -7.15 15.21 -11.60
N PRO A 310 -6.00 14.79 -12.17
CA PRO A 310 -5.52 13.43 -11.99
C PRO A 310 -5.07 13.18 -10.54
N PRO A 311 -5.16 11.93 -10.06
CA PRO A 311 -4.60 11.53 -8.76
C PRO A 311 -3.09 11.75 -8.70
N PHE A 312 -2.50 11.57 -7.52
CA PHE A 312 -1.06 11.66 -7.38
C PHE A 312 -0.34 10.69 -8.31
N SER A 313 0.63 11.21 -9.07
CA SER A 313 1.42 10.46 -10.04
C SER A 313 2.73 9.92 -9.47
N PHE A 314 2.83 9.81 -8.15
CA PHE A 314 4.04 9.40 -7.45
C PHE A 314 3.78 8.32 -6.41
N SER A 315 4.84 7.60 -6.05
CA SER A 315 4.88 6.68 -4.93
C SER A 315 5.79 7.20 -3.83
N ILE A 316 5.53 6.78 -2.60
CA ILE A 316 6.38 7.02 -1.44
C ILE A 316 7.19 5.75 -1.20
N VAL A 317 8.50 5.92 -1.11
CA VAL A 317 9.48 4.85 -0.98
C VAL A 317 10.21 5.00 0.34
N ASP A 318 10.26 3.91 1.10
CA ASP A 318 11.05 3.78 2.31
C ASP A 318 12.05 2.64 2.17
N LYS A 319 13.02 2.59 3.09
CA LYS A 319 13.87 1.43 3.32
C LYS A 319 13.54 0.84 4.67
N VAL A 320 13.42 -0.48 4.74
CA VAL A 320 13.20 -1.22 5.98
C VAL A 320 14.29 -2.28 6.16
N ARG A 321 14.55 -2.65 7.41
CA ARG A 321 15.49 -3.72 7.76
C ARG A 321 14.74 -5.03 7.96
N VAL A 322 15.14 -6.08 7.24
CA VAL A 322 14.67 -7.44 7.48
C VAL A 322 15.41 -8.00 8.69
N PRO A 323 14.76 -8.47 9.76
CA PRO A 323 15.47 -9.02 10.91
C PRO A 323 16.27 -10.28 10.53
N ALA A 324 17.47 -10.41 11.09
CA ALA A 324 18.43 -11.44 10.69
C ALA A 324 18.15 -12.81 11.34
N ASP A 325 17.45 -12.79 12.47
CA ASP A 325 17.14 -13.89 13.38
C ASP A 325 15.83 -14.60 13.05
N LEU A 326 15.05 -14.10 12.08
CA LEU A 326 13.86 -14.79 11.61
C LEU A 326 14.22 -16.15 10.97
N PRO A 327 13.39 -17.19 11.14
CA PRO A 327 13.54 -18.41 10.36
C PRO A 327 13.41 -18.16 8.86
N ALA A 328 14.03 -19.02 8.05
CA ALA A 328 13.70 -19.09 6.63
C ALA A 328 12.24 -19.53 6.42
N GLY A 329 11.69 -19.18 5.25
CA GLY A 329 10.40 -19.68 4.79
C GLY A 329 9.52 -18.59 4.19
N ASP A 330 8.23 -18.92 4.08
CA ASP A 330 7.23 -18.03 3.50
C ASP A 330 6.64 -17.12 4.56
N TYR A 331 6.56 -15.84 4.22
CA TYR A 331 6.06 -14.76 5.05
C TYR A 331 5.07 -13.91 4.24
N VAL A 332 4.29 -13.12 4.97
CA VAL A 332 3.48 -12.05 4.42
C VAL A 332 3.97 -10.75 5.00
N LEU A 333 4.15 -9.76 4.13
CA LEU A 333 4.32 -8.36 4.48
C LEU A 333 2.94 -7.71 4.56
N SER A 334 2.62 -7.07 5.67
CA SER A 334 1.46 -6.20 5.80
C SER A 334 1.91 -4.75 5.89
N PHE A 335 1.34 -3.91 5.03
CA PHE A 335 1.31 -2.47 5.19
C PHE A 335 0.03 -2.09 5.91
N ARG A 336 0.18 -1.24 6.92
CA ARG A 336 -0.94 -0.63 7.63
C ARG A 336 -0.77 0.86 7.68
N TRP A 337 -1.84 1.56 7.33
CA TRP A 337 -1.94 3.00 7.38
C TRP A 337 -3.10 3.41 8.27
N ASP A 338 -2.75 3.98 9.41
CA ASP A 338 -3.69 4.53 10.37
C ASP A 338 -3.96 5.99 9.98
N CYS A 339 -5.19 6.27 9.53
CA CYS A 339 -5.57 7.61 9.07
C CYS A 339 -5.79 8.58 10.24
N GLU A 340 -5.63 9.86 9.96
CA GLU A 340 -5.91 10.94 10.93
C GLU A 340 -7.17 11.72 10.56
N GLN A 341 -7.42 11.96 9.27
CA GLN A 341 -8.62 12.67 8.82
C GLN A 341 -9.90 11.87 9.10
N THR A 342 -9.86 10.57 8.84
CA THR A 342 -11.02 9.69 8.86
C THR A 342 -10.80 8.54 9.85
N PRO A 343 -11.89 7.96 10.40
CA PRO A 343 -11.80 6.79 11.27
C PRO A 343 -11.57 5.51 10.44
N GLN A 344 -10.43 5.46 9.74
CA GLN A 344 -10.10 4.40 8.79
C GLN A 344 -8.68 3.85 9.03
N VAL A 345 -8.53 2.54 8.85
CA VAL A 345 -7.23 1.87 8.80
C VAL A 345 -7.12 1.11 7.49
N TRP A 346 -6.18 1.50 6.63
CA TRP A 346 -5.95 0.84 5.35
C TRP A 346 -4.89 -0.23 5.49
N ASN A 347 -5.19 -1.44 5.00
CA ASN A 347 -4.31 -2.58 5.13
C ASN A 347 -4.19 -3.29 3.78
N THR A 348 -2.98 -3.71 3.46
CA THR A 348 -2.69 -4.51 2.27
C THR A 348 -1.57 -5.47 2.57
N CYS A 349 -1.63 -6.67 1.97
CA CYS A 349 -0.63 -7.71 2.18
C CYS A 349 0.07 -8.12 0.91
N ALA A 350 1.26 -8.71 1.04
CA ALA A 350 1.77 -9.60 0.00
C ALA A 350 2.80 -10.62 0.48
N SER A 351 3.02 -11.60 -0.39
CA SER A 351 3.90 -12.73 -0.15
C SER A 351 5.38 -12.37 -0.31
N VAL A 352 6.15 -12.76 0.70
CA VAL A 352 7.60 -12.58 0.79
C VAL A 352 8.24 -13.90 1.17
N LYS A 353 9.36 -14.25 0.56
CA LYS A 353 10.15 -15.42 0.96
C LYS A 353 11.45 -15.01 1.62
N LEU A 354 11.65 -15.41 2.88
CA LEU A 354 12.89 -15.15 3.60
C LEU A 354 13.90 -16.28 3.39
N TRP A 355 15.10 -15.95 2.91
CA TRP A 355 16.17 -16.92 2.67
C TRP A 355 17.48 -16.61 3.39
#